data_AF-L5K4H5-F1
#
_entry.id   AF-L5K4H5-F1
#
_cell.length_a   1.000
_cell.length_b   1.000
_cell.length_c   1.000
_cell.angle_alpha   90.00
_cell.angle_beta   90.00
_cell.angle_gamma   90.00
#
_symmetry.space_group_name_H-M   'P 1'
#
loop_
_entity.id
_entity.type
_entity.pdbx_description
1 polymer ?
#
loop_
_entity_poly.entity_id
_entity_poly.type
_entity_poly.pdbx_seq_one_letter_code
_entity_poly.pdbx_strand_id
1 'polypeptide(L)'
;MASLKELDQRLFENYIEMKADPIVGSLEPGIYAGYFDWKDCLPPTGVRNYLKEALVNIIAVHAEVFTISKELVPRVLSKVVEAVSEELSRLMQCVSSFSKNGALQARLEICALRDTVAVHLTPESKSSFKQALEALPQLSSGADKKLLEELLNKFKSSMHLQLTCFQAASSTMMKT
;
A
#
# COMPACT_ATOMS: atom_id res chain seq x y z
N MET A 1 13.47 -31.52 13.94
CA MET A 1 12.49 -30.85 13.05
C MET A 1 11.92 -29.56 13.65
N ALA A 2 11.57 -29.49 14.94
CA ALA A 2 11.09 -28.26 15.58
C ALA A 2 12.10 -27.10 15.49
N SER A 3 13.38 -27.37 15.75
CA SER A 3 14.47 -26.38 15.68
C SER A 3 14.68 -25.76 14.29
N LEU A 4 14.46 -26.51 13.20
CA LEU A 4 14.62 -25.98 11.84
C LEU A 4 13.45 -25.07 11.44
N LYS A 5 12.21 -25.44 11.82
CA LYS A 5 11.03 -24.60 11.58
C LYS A 5 11.09 -23.29 12.37
N GLU A 6 11.57 -23.36 13.61
CA GLU A 6 11.77 -22.17 14.45
C GLU A 6 12.85 -21.25 13.87
N LEU A 7 13.94 -21.84 13.35
CA LEU A 7 14.98 -21.07 12.66
C LEU A 7 14.46 -20.42 11.37
N ASP A 8 13.70 -21.14 10.54
CA ASP A 8 13.05 -20.58 9.33
C ASP A 8 12.16 -19.40 9.70
N GLN A 9 11.32 -19.56 10.73
CA GLN A 9 10.42 -18.51 11.17
C GLN A 9 11.17 -17.27 11.64
N ARG A 10 12.20 -17.42 12.48
CA ARG A 10 13.02 -16.29 12.95
C ARG A 10 13.78 -15.61 11.81
N LEU A 11 14.34 -16.37 10.88
CA LEU A 11 15.03 -15.81 9.72
C LEU A 11 14.06 -15.01 8.86
N PHE A 12 12.85 -15.55 8.65
CA PHE A 12 11.81 -14.91 7.89
C PHE A 12 11.34 -13.62 8.57
N GLU A 13 11.05 -13.63 9.87
CA GLU A 13 10.66 -12.43 10.63
C GLU A 13 11.71 -11.33 10.55
N ASN A 14 12.99 -11.66 10.82
CA ASN A 14 14.09 -10.70 10.70
C ASN A 14 14.21 -10.13 9.29
N TYR A 15 14.01 -10.96 8.25
CA TYR A 15 14.02 -10.48 6.87
C TYR A 15 12.85 -9.53 6.59
N ILE A 16 11.66 -9.83 7.09
CA ILE A 16 10.50 -8.95 6.95
C ILE A 16 10.76 -7.61 7.63
N GLU A 17 11.21 -7.58 8.88
CA GLU A 17 11.54 -6.34 9.61
C GLU A 17 12.53 -5.49 8.81
N MET A 18 13.64 -6.10 8.35
CA MET A 18 14.67 -5.41 7.57
C MET A 18 14.13 -4.78 6.27
N LYS A 19 13.08 -5.36 5.67
CA LYS A 19 12.48 -4.85 4.42
C LYS A 19 11.27 -3.94 4.62
N ALA A 20 10.45 -4.19 5.64
CA ALA A 20 9.22 -3.46 5.89
C ALA A 20 9.49 -2.17 6.67
N ASP A 21 10.36 -2.18 7.67
CA ASP A 21 10.59 -1.04 8.56
C ASP A 21 11.02 0.24 7.83
N PRO A 22 11.92 0.20 6.83
CA PRO A 22 12.27 1.41 6.09
C PRO A 22 11.08 1.97 5.29
N ILE A 23 10.21 1.10 4.76
CA ILE A 23 9.03 1.51 4.00
C ILE A 23 8.02 2.16 4.94
N VAL A 24 7.71 1.48 6.05
CA VAL A 24 6.82 1.96 7.13
C VAL A 24 7.32 3.29 7.68
N GLY A 25 8.60 3.37 8.08
CA GLY A 25 9.19 4.58 8.65
C GLY A 25 9.24 5.78 7.71
N SER A 26 9.10 5.56 6.40
CA SER A 26 9.02 6.64 5.41
C SER A 26 7.61 7.21 5.21
N LEU A 27 6.56 6.49 5.63
CA LEU A 27 5.17 6.89 5.37
C LEU A 27 4.78 8.17 6.10
N GLU A 28 5.05 8.25 7.41
CA GLU A 28 4.67 9.42 8.22
C GLU A 28 5.40 10.71 7.78
N PRO A 29 6.74 10.72 7.63
CA PRO A 29 7.43 11.89 7.07
C PRO A 29 6.95 12.24 5.67
N GLY A 30 6.64 11.24 4.85
CA GLY A 30 6.15 11.43 3.49
C GLY A 30 4.75 12.05 3.41
N ILE A 31 3.84 11.70 4.33
CA ILE A 31 2.49 12.28 4.42
C ILE A 31 2.57 13.77 4.76
N TYR A 32 3.42 14.14 5.72
CA TYR A 32 3.53 15.51 6.24
C TYR A 32 4.61 16.34 5.53
N ALA A 33 5.24 15.80 4.49
CA ALA A 33 6.21 16.50 3.68
C ALA A 33 5.62 17.82 3.13
N GLY A 34 6.40 18.90 3.21
CA GLY A 34 5.97 20.22 2.75
C GLY A 34 4.88 20.87 3.60
N TYR A 35 4.80 20.54 4.90
CA TYR A 35 3.79 21.08 5.84
C TYR A 35 2.35 20.74 5.46
N PHE A 36 2.14 19.58 4.84
CA PHE A 36 0.81 19.13 4.46
C PHE A 36 -0.10 18.96 5.68
N ASP A 37 -1.31 19.52 5.62
CA ASP A 37 -2.35 19.38 6.64
C ASP A 37 -3.64 18.82 6.03
N TRP A 38 -4.17 17.75 6.64
CA TRP A 38 -5.45 17.15 6.27
C TRP A 38 -6.64 18.11 6.41
N LYS A 39 -6.53 19.12 7.29
CA LYS A 39 -7.55 20.14 7.54
C LYS A 39 -7.55 21.27 6.53
N ASP A 40 -6.43 21.49 5.84
CA ASP A 40 -6.27 22.54 4.84
C ASP A 40 -5.68 21.95 3.55
N CYS A 41 -6.41 21.00 2.98
CA CYS A 41 -5.99 20.29 1.78
C CYS A 41 -6.57 20.96 0.53
N LEU A 42 -5.71 21.29 -0.42
CA LEU A 42 -6.11 21.67 -1.77
C LEU A 42 -6.86 20.50 -2.46
N PRO A 43 -7.66 20.78 -3.51
CA PRO A 43 -8.30 19.73 -4.29
C PRO A 43 -7.30 18.68 -4.79
N PRO A 44 -7.57 17.37 -4.59
CA PRO A 44 -6.70 16.29 -5.04
C PRO A 44 -6.38 16.36 -6.53
N THR A 45 -5.09 16.34 -6.89
CA THR A 45 -4.62 16.30 -8.29
C THR A 45 -4.12 14.92 -8.73
N GLY A 46 -4.02 13.99 -7.76
CA GLY A 46 -3.55 12.62 -7.94
C GLY A 46 -2.93 12.06 -6.66
N VAL A 47 -2.45 10.82 -6.76
CA VAL A 47 -1.67 10.18 -5.69
C VAL A 47 -0.34 10.91 -5.49
N ARG A 48 -0.02 11.25 -4.23
CA ARG A 48 1.23 11.96 -3.88
C ARG A 48 2.46 11.07 -3.97
N ASN A 49 3.63 11.70 -4.08
CA ASN A 49 4.89 11.00 -4.38
C ASN A 49 5.34 10.03 -3.29
N TYR A 50 5.10 10.33 -2.01
CA TYR A 50 5.47 9.43 -0.92
C TYR A 50 4.88 8.02 -1.10
N LEU A 51 3.62 7.94 -1.58
CA LEU A 51 2.98 6.64 -1.81
C LEU A 51 3.55 5.93 -3.04
N LYS A 52 3.92 6.68 -4.07
CA LYS A 52 4.60 6.12 -5.26
C LYS A 52 5.97 5.57 -4.90
N GLU A 53 6.69 6.27 -4.04
CA GLU A 53 7.99 5.83 -3.50
C GLU A 53 7.82 4.57 -2.64
N ALA A 54 6.82 4.52 -1.76
CA ALA A 54 6.49 3.31 -1.01
C ALA A 54 6.21 2.13 -1.94
N LEU A 55 5.41 2.31 -3.00
CA LEU A 55 5.16 1.27 -4.00
C LEU A 55 6.43 0.82 -4.72
N VAL A 56 7.30 1.75 -5.12
CA VAL A 56 8.60 1.42 -5.75
C VAL A 56 9.48 0.62 -4.78
N ASN A 57 9.48 0.95 -3.49
CA ASN A 57 10.23 0.20 -2.50
C ASN A 57 9.67 -1.22 -2.30
N ILE A 58 8.33 -1.40 -2.32
CA ILE A 58 7.74 -2.75 -2.30
C ILE A 58 8.10 -3.52 -3.59
N ILE A 59 8.15 -2.86 -4.76
CA ILE A 59 8.62 -3.48 -6.01
C ILE A 59 10.09 -3.91 -5.88
N ALA A 60 10.94 -3.12 -5.21
CA ALA A 60 12.32 -3.51 -4.97
C ALA A 60 12.40 -4.79 -4.12
N VAL A 61 11.59 -4.91 -3.07
CA VAL A 61 11.47 -6.15 -2.28
C VAL A 61 10.98 -7.31 -3.14
N HIS A 62 9.94 -7.09 -3.96
CA HIS A 62 9.45 -8.09 -4.92
C HIS A 62 10.60 -8.60 -5.80
N ALA A 63 11.32 -7.68 -6.46
CA ALA A 63 12.39 -8.02 -7.38
C ALA A 63 13.51 -8.81 -6.70
N GLU A 64 13.93 -8.38 -5.51
CA GLU A 64 14.95 -9.08 -4.73
C GLU A 64 14.53 -10.52 -4.43
N VAL A 65 13.33 -10.73 -3.87
CA VAL A 65 12.84 -12.08 -3.54
C VAL A 65 12.65 -12.92 -4.80
N PHE A 66 12.08 -12.35 -5.85
CA PHE A 66 11.81 -13.03 -7.12
C PHE A 66 13.09 -13.55 -7.78
N THR A 67 14.20 -12.82 -7.66
CA THR A 67 15.51 -13.26 -8.21
C THR A 67 16.06 -14.50 -7.52
N ILE A 68 15.67 -14.74 -6.27
CA ILE A 68 16.12 -15.89 -5.47
C ILE A 68 15.12 -17.04 -5.59
N SER A 69 13.84 -16.78 -5.30
CA SER A 69 12.77 -17.78 -5.42
C SER A 69 11.41 -17.11 -5.61
N LYS A 70 10.77 -17.40 -6.74
CA LYS A 70 9.42 -16.91 -7.08
C LYS A 70 8.36 -17.40 -6.09
N GLU A 71 8.55 -18.57 -5.50
CA GLU A 71 7.61 -19.18 -4.56
C GLU A 71 7.56 -18.44 -3.21
N LEU A 72 8.63 -17.71 -2.86
CA LEU A 72 8.69 -16.93 -1.62
C LEU A 72 8.00 -15.57 -1.75
N VAL A 73 7.80 -15.06 -2.97
CA VAL A 73 7.23 -13.73 -3.23
C VAL A 73 5.87 -13.54 -2.55
N PRO A 74 4.88 -14.46 -2.68
CA PRO A 74 3.60 -14.27 -2.03
C PRO A 74 3.72 -14.22 -0.50
N ARG A 75 4.58 -15.06 0.08
CA ARG A 75 4.80 -15.13 1.54
C ARG A 75 5.43 -13.83 2.05
N VAL A 76 6.47 -13.33 1.39
CA VAL A 76 7.16 -12.10 1.79
C VAL A 76 6.25 -10.88 1.60
N LEU A 77 5.71 -10.67 0.40
CA LEU A 77 4.96 -9.46 0.11
C LEU A 77 3.67 -9.34 0.93
N SER A 78 3.04 -10.46 1.27
CA SER A 78 1.89 -10.44 2.18
C SER A 78 2.25 -9.80 3.52
N LYS A 79 3.41 -10.12 4.09
CA LYS A 79 3.86 -9.54 5.37
C LYS A 79 4.31 -8.09 5.25
N VAL A 80 4.94 -7.71 4.14
CA VAL A 80 5.27 -6.31 3.87
C VAL A 80 3.98 -5.48 3.73
N VAL A 81 2.98 -6.00 3.02
CA VAL A 81 1.68 -5.32 2.83
C VAL A 81 0.93 -5.19 4.15
N GLU A 82 0.97 -6.21 5.02
CA GLU A 82 0.42 -6.13 6.39
C GLU A 82 1.02 -4.94 7.15
N ALA A 83 2.34 -4.88 7.28
CA ALA A 83 3.04 -3.82 8.01
C ALA A 83 2.72 -2.42 7.45
N VAL A 84 2.77 -2.26 6.13
CA VAL A 84 2.46 -0.98 5.46
C VAL A 84 1.00 -0.57 5.67
N SER A 85 0.07 -1.52 5.58
CA SER A 85 -1.37 -1.26 5.75
C SER A 85 -1.72 -0.92 7.20
N GLU A 86 -1.08 -1.57 8.17
CA GLU A 86 -1.22 -1.31 9.59
C GLU A 86 -0.74 0.11 9.94
N GLU A 87 0.45 0.48 9.45
CA GLU A 87 0.98 1.82 9.67
C GLU A 87 0.10 2.90 9.03
N LEU A 88 -0.37 2.66 7.80
CA LEU A 88 -1.29 3.59 7.15
C LEU A 88 -2.59 3.76 7.96
N SER A 89 -3.13 2.66 8.50
CA SER A 89 -4.30 2.69 9.38
C SER A 89 -4.04 3.50 10.64
N ARG A 90 -2.90 3.27 11.32
CA ARG A 90 -2.49 4.02 12.51
C ARG A 90 -2.43 5.52 12.20
N LEU A 91 -1.79 5.90 11.10
CA LEU A 91 -1.62 7.29 10.69
C LEU A 91 -2.96 7.97 10.42
N MET A 92 -3.91 7.29 9.77
CA MET A 92 -5.25 7.85 9.55
C MET A 92 -6.03 8.04 10.85
N GLN A 93 -5.89 7.11 11.81
CA GLN A 93 -6.55 7.21 13.12
C GLN A 93 -5.97 8.33 14.00
N CYS A 94 -4.70 8.70 13.80
CA CYS A 94 -4.07 9.81 14.50
C CYS A 94 -4.48 11.20 13.96
N VAL A 95 -5.16 11.27 12.80
CA VAL A 95 -5.59 12.55 12.23
C VAL A 95 -6.77 13.12 13.01
N SER A 96 -6.59 14.30 13.60
CA SER A 96 -7.60 14.93 14.45
C SER A 96 -8.87 15.39 13.70
N SER A 97 -8.73 15.86 12.47
CA SER A 97 -9.87 16.14 11.59
C SER A 97 -9.45 16.22 10.13
N PHE A 98 -10.42 16.01 9.23
CA PHE A 98 -10.23 16.10 7.79
C PHE A 98 -11.10 17.22 7.20
N SER A 99 -10.52 17.98 6.29
CA SER A 99 -11.32 18.74 5.32
C SER A 99 -11.99 17.80 4.32
N LYS A 100 -12.94 18.31 3.54
CA LYS A 100 -13.55 17.57 2.43
C LYS A 100 -12.49 17.03 1.45
N ASN A 101 -11.57 17.89 1.03
CA ASN A 101 -10.50 17.52 0.10
C ASN A 101 -9.48 16.58 0.75
N GLY A 102 -9.16 16.78 2.04
CA GLY A 102 -8.25 15.90 2.78
C GLY A 102 -8.81 14.49 2.91
N ALA A 103 -10.11 14.35 3.21
CA ALA A 103 -10.79 13.05 3.22
C ALA A 103 -10.78 12.39 1.84
N LEU A 104 -10.95 13.18 0.76
CA LEU A 104 -10.88 12.68 -0.61
C LEU A 104 -9.45 12.24 -0.99
N GLN A 105 -8.42 13.02 -0.63
CA GLN A 105 -7.01 12.68 -0.86
C GLN A 105 -6.62 11.40 -0.11
N ALA A 106 -6.97 11.29 1.18
CA ALA A 106 -6.70 10.11 1.98
C ALA A 106 -7.35 8.86 1.38
N ARG A 107 -8.62 8.98 0.96
CA ARG A 107 -9.35 7.88 0.33
C ARG A 107 -8.73 7.47 -1.01
N LEU A 108 -8.31 8.44 -1.82
CA LEU A 108 -7.58 8.19 -3.07
C LEU A 108 -6.32 7.38 -2.81
N GLU A 109 -5.52 7.78 -1.82
CA GLU A 109 -4.25 7.14 -1.49
C GLU A 109 -4.43 5.73 -0.91
N ILE A 110 -5.38 5.54 0.01
CA ILE A 110 -5.69 4.23 0.57
C ILE A 110 -6.20 3.28 -0.53
N CYS A 111 -7.13 3.73 -1.38
CA CYS A 111 -7.64 2.91 -2.48
C CYS A 111 -6.54 2.60 -3.51
N ALA A 112 -5.69 3.57 -3.85
CA ALA A 112 -4.58 3.36 -4.78
C ALA A 112 -3.62 2.28 -4.29
N LEU A 113 -3.23 2.33 -3.01
CA LEU A 113 -2.35 1.32 -2.42
C LEU A 113 -3.02 -0.05 -2.40
N ARG A 114 -4.23 -0.15 -1.81
CA ARG A 114 -4.98 -1.40 -1.66
C ARG A 114 -5.22 -2.08 -3.00
N ASP A 115 -5.64 -1.32 -4.01
CA ASP A 115 -5.95 -1.86 -5.34
C ASP A 115 -4.65 -2.32 -6.05
N THR A 116 -3.53 -1.64 -5.81
CA THR A 116 -2.23 -2.01 -6.38
C THR A 116 -1.73 -3.33 -5.83
N VAL A 117 -1.81 -3.52 -4.51
CA VAL A 117 -1.28 -4.71 -3.82
C VAL A 117 -2.33 -5.82 -3.66
N ALA A 118 -3.44 -5.76 -4.41
CA ALA A 118 -4.62 -6.60 -4.22
C ALA A 118 -4.34 -8.11 -4.16
N VAL A 119 -3.35 -8.60 -4.93
CA VAL A 119 -3.00 -10.02 -5.00
C VAL A 119 -2.25 -10.52 -3.75
N HIS A 120 -1.71 -9.60 -2.94
CA HIS A 120 -0.96 -9.89 -1.72
C HIS A 120 -1.74 -9.53 -0.45
N LEU A 121 -3.05 -9.27 -0.59
CA LEU A 121 -3.91 -8.95 0.55
C LEU A 121 -4.23 -10.19 1.39
N THR A 122 -3.90 -10.10 2.67
CA THR A 122 -4.28 -11.03 3.74
C THR A 122 -5.53 -10.54 4.48
N PRO A 123 -6.20 -11.39 5.30
CA PRO A 123 -7.27 -10.93 6.18
C PRO A 123 -6.88 -9.75 7.07
N GLU A 124 -5.65 -9.76 7.59
CA GLU A 124 -5.07 -8.74 8.45
C GLU A 124 -4.95 -7.41 7.70
N SER A 125 -4.27 -7.41 6.55
CA SER A 125 -4.12 -6.18 5.74
C SER A 125 -5.47 -5.64 5.24
N LYS A 126 -6.42 -6.51 4.88
CA LYS A 126 -7.79 -6.09 4.54
C LYS A 126 -8.49 -5.40 5.70
N SER A 127 -8.29 -5.90 6.92
CA SER A 127 -8.81 -5.28 8.15
C SER A 127 -8.20 -3.89 8.35
N SER A 128 -6.87 -3.77 8.23
CA SER A 128 -6.18 -2.48 8.37
C SER A 128 -6.65 -1.45 7.33
N PHE A 129 -6.77 -1.85 6.05
CA PHE A 129 -7.32 -0.95 5.01
C PHE A 129 -8.76 -0.53 5.29
N LYS A 130 -9.59 -1.45 5.82
CA LYS A 130 -10.96 -1.14 6.20
C LYS A 130 -11.00 -0.12 7.33
N GLN A 131 -10.21 -0.34 8.39
CA GLN A 131 -10.10 0.60 9.53
C GLN A 131 -9.62 1.98 9.07
N ALA A 132 -8.62 2.02 8.20
CA ALA A 132 -8.13 3.27 7.61
C ALA A 132 -9.24 4.04 6.88
N LEU A 133 -10.09 3.35 6.11
CA LEU A 133 -11.22 3.95 5.40
C LEU A 133 -12.38 4.37 6.31
N GLU A 134 -12.59 3.66 7.42
CA GLU A 134 -13.61 3.96 8.44
C GLU A 134 -13.22 5.19 9.28
N ALA A 135 -11.93 5.47 9.43
CA ALA A 135 -11.44 6.71 10.06
C ALA A 135 -11.74 7.97 9.23
N LEU A 136 -12.07 7.82 7.94
CA LEU A 136 -12.32 8.95 7.04
C LEU A 136 -13.80 9.35 7.02
N PRO A 137 -14.11 10.66 6.93
CA PRO A 137 -15.46 11.13 6.65
C PRO A 137 -16.06 10.52 5.37
N GLN A 138 -17.37 10.23 5.40
CA GLN A 138 -18.09 9.64 4.26
C GLN A 138 -18.16 10.62 3.08
N LEU A 139 -18.00 10.08 1.86
CA LEU A 139 -18.22 10.86 0.64
C LEU A 139 -19.73 10.96 0.36
N SER A 140 -20.27 12.17 0.54
CA SER A 140 -21.71 12.44 0.36
C SER A 140 -22.08 12.80 -1.09
N SER A 141 -21.14 13.27 -1.90
CA SER A 141 -21.42 13.74 -3.27
C SER A 141 -21.03 12.73 -4.35
N GLY A 142 -21.90 12.54 -5.34
CA GLY A 142 -21.59 11.77 -6.54
C GLY A 142 -20.44 12.37 -7.37
N ALA A 143 -20.25 13.69 -7.32
CA ALA A 143 -19.13 14.36 -8.00
C ALA A 143 -17.78 13.96 -7.39
N ASP A 144 -17.71 13.82 -6.07
CA ASP A 144 -16.47 13.43 -5.38
C ASP A 144 -16.09 11.97 -5.69
N LYS A 145 -17.09 11.09 -5.82
CA LYS A 145 -16.88 9.70 -6.25
C LYS A 145 -16.34 9.64 -7.68
N LYS A 146 -16.91 10.44 -8.59
CA LYS A 146 -16.42 10.52 -9.97
C LYS A 146 -14.98 11.05 -10.05
N LEU A 147 -14.66 12.10 -9.29
CA LEU A 147 -13.30 12.64 -9.22
C LEU A 147 -12.31 11.60 -8.67
N LEU A 148 -12.70 10.85 -7.63
CA LEU A 148 -11.88 9.77 -7.08
C LEU A 148 -11.55 8.71 -8.15
N GLU A 149 -12.54 8.27 -8.91
CA GLU A 149 -12.37 7.30 -10.00
C GLU A 149 -11.45 7.83 -11.11
N GLU A 150 -11.64 9.09 -11.52
CA GLU A 150 -10.79 9.75 -12.53
C GLU A 150 -9.32 9.81 -12.06
N LEU A 151 -9.08 10.18 -10.81
CA LEU A 151 -7.73 10.26 -10.24
C LEU A 151 -7.07 8.88 -10.07
N LEU A 152 -7.85 7.86 -9.70
CA LEU A 152 -7.36 6.47 -9.65
C LEU A 152 -6.99 5.96 -11.05
N ASN A 153 -7.80 6.26 -12.06
CA ASN A 153 -7.50 5.87 -13.45
C ASN A 153 -6.25 6.59 -13.98
N LYS A 154 -6.10 7.89 -13.68
CA LYS A 154 -4.88 8.65 -14.00
C LYS A 154 -3.64 8.07 -13.30
N PHE A 155 -3.76 7.70 -12.03
CA PHE A 155 -2.69 7.03 -11.31
C PHE A 155 -2.30 5.71 -11.98
N LYS A 156 -3.29 4.85 -12.28
CA LYS A 156 -3.09 3.54 -12.92
C LYS A 156 -2.43 3.66 -14.30
N SER A 157 -2.81 4.65 -15.11
CA SER A 157 -2.19 4.88 -16.42
C SER A 157 -0.78 5.44 -16.29
N SER A 158 -0.55 6.38 -15.37
CA SER A 158 0.76 7.01 -15.19
C SER A 158 1.85 6.07 -14.64
N MET A 159 1.46 5.07 -13.85
CA MET A 159 2.36 4.10 -13.23
C MET A 159 2.20 2.69 -13.79
N HIS A 160 1.61 2.54 -14.98
CA HIS A 160 1.21 1.24 -15.52
C HIS A 160 2.31 0.17 -15.42
N LEU A 161 3.53 0.48 -15.86
CA LEU A 161 4.65 -0.46 -15.82
C LEU A 161 5.00 -0.89 -14.39
N GLN A 162 5.06 0.05 -13.45
CA GLN A 162 5.33 -0.24 -12.04
C GLN A 162 4.23 -1.11 -11.44
N LEU A 163 2.96 -0.80 -11.70
CA LEU A 163 1.84 -1.53 -11.14
C LEU A 163 1.73 -2.97 -11.68
N THR A 164 2.24 -3.23 -12.89
CA THR A 164 2.27 -4.61 -13.44
C THR A 164 3.17 -5.56 -12.63
N CYS A 165 4.14 -5.05 -11.85
CA CYS A 165 4.96 -5.88 -10.96
C CYS A 165 4.17 -6.57 -9.85
N PHE A 166 2.98 -6.05 -9.51
CA PHE A 166 2.09 -6.63 -8.50
C PHE A 166 1.01 -7.52 -9.09
N GLN A 167 0.97 -7.69 -10.41
CA GLN A 167 0.00 -8.57 -11.04
C GLN A 167 0.52 -10.00 -10.96
N ALA A 168 -0.36 -10.94 -10.63
CA ALA A 168 -0.02 -12.35 -10.72
C ALA A 168 0.38 -12.64 -12.17
N ALA A 169 1.59 -13.20 -12.38
CA ALA A 169 1.97 -13.71 -13.68
C ALA A 169 0.84 -14.64 -14.14
N SER A 170 0.18 -14.28 -15.23
CA SER A 170 -0.81 -15.18 -15.84
C SER A 170 -0.08 -16.50 -16.03
N SER A 171 -0.57 -17.55 -15.37
CA SER A 171 -0.07 -18.91 -15.56
C SER A 171 -0.31 -19.25 -17.03
N THR A 172 0.65 -18.92 -17.89
CA THR A 172 0.76 -19.53 -19.19
C THR A 172 1.23 -20.95 -18.91
N MET A 173 0.29 -21.83 -18.56
CA MET A 173 0.48 -23.25 -18.79
C MET A 173 0.70 -23.41 -20.29
N MET A 174 1.97 -23.36 -20.73
CA MET A 174 2.36 -23.99 -21.97
C MET A 174 2.05 -25.47 -21.80
N LYS A 175 0.93 -25.91 -22.38
CA LYS A 175 0.68 -27.32 -22.62
C LYS A 175 1.75 -27.77 -23.63
N THR A 176 2.77 -28.45 -23.15
CA THR A 176 3.62 -29.32 -23.96
C THR A 176 2.93 -30.66 -24.13
#